data_AF-A0A7Y5W5X4-F1
#
_entry.id   AF-A0A7Y5W5X4-F1
#
_cell.length_a   1.000
_cell.length_b   1.000
_cell.length_c   1.000
_cell.angle_alpha   90.00
_cell.angle_beta   90.00
_cell.angle_gamma   90.00
#
_symmetry.space_group_name_H-M   'P 1'
#
loop_
_entity.id
_entity.type
_entity.pdbx_description
1 polymer ?
#
loop_
_entity_poly.entity_id
_entity_poly.type
_entity_poly.pdbx_seq_one_letter_code
_entity_poly.pdbx_strand_id
1 'polypeptide(L)'
;MTMPVAKTRRGRRRGVAVLVVLLLISVTLAVSYVSMRSQTTASIVERNANLRDAARQAAMTGLAAALKKMQSASWGGVGTMLVQSLGSGQRFEVSFAAGDARLAPGDPDYSEYPYRVTLLATGYASDPSAAGSLSSHVIRAVVRLVPRKLSDAPAGWSEITSQTFCQWERGDFSLTVPFRIEGPVRIRAKFDLSDDQLNWSDDVLWWYMTGLNWLRLAGQPDWRPLTGPVCLNHSGQDSDTLALMRTGLGLTTQDASNSAVFRWSEPVSSKTYRLYPGGKSYNVVDLPRELRGVSLEPDPETNPLGIFWRNGTLAMHEDVTIRGTVMTAGSSNPDIHVYGANVRLLPLDLPPLEDLTATAQRPVRLPTIVSADDMTFHDASRSTIEGLVMVADNFNIDEAPQSDTSISIRGKVAAKDVDISRRSPWNQLRLWWDIQFNLFLAQYQNAGGIPTFPIWLQKHCGLDPEPRMVIRPDDKEILYHWQNANNPIYVPHPDDASPLEPGKPGLRWELLDWVDNPQS
;
A
#
# COMPACT_ATOMS: atom_id res chain seq x y z
N MET A 1 -23.56 86.30 92.72
CA MET A 1 -23.27 85.01 93.37
C MET A 1 -22.11 84.38 92.61
N THR A 2 -20.95 84.24 93.28
CA THR A 2 -19.78 83.40 92.95
C THR A 2 -19.23 83.35 91.51
N MET A 3 -18.02 83.88 91.37
CA MET A 3 -17.02 83.61 90.30
C MET A 3 -16.74 82.08 90.14
N PRO A 4 -16.20 81.59 89.00
CA PRO A 4 -14.78 81.80 88.69
C PRO A 4 -14.34 81.94 87.21
N VAL A 5 -13.31 82.78 87.08
CA VAL A 5 -12.14 82.82 86.19
C VAL A 5 -11.90 81.62 85.25
N ALA A 6 -11.62 81.92 83.97
CA ALA A 6 -10.83 81.06 83.08
C ALA A 6 -9.66 81.85 82.44
N LYS A 7 -8.44 81.46 82.83
CA LYS A 7 -7.16 81.82 82.21
C LYS A 7 -7.06 81.19 80.82
N THR A 8 -6.84 81.97 79.76
CA THR A 8 -6.36 81.44 78.47
C THR A 8 -4.90 81.84 78.22
N ARG A 9 -4.03 80.83 78.32
CA ARG A 9 -2.61 80.85 77.99
C ARG A 9 -2.39 81.09 76.49
N ARG A 10 -1.45 82.00 76.17
CA ARG A 10 -0.66 81.98 74.93
C ARG A 10 0.10 80.67 74.84
N GLY A 11 -0.12 79.88 73.78
CA GLY A 11 0.59 78.63 73.51
C GLY A 11 0.78 78.39 72.01
N ARG A 12 2.03 78.54 71.55
CA ARG A 12 2.66 77.96 70.33
C ARG A 12 1.73 77.37 69.25
N ARG A 13 1.36 78.17 68.23
CA ARG A 13 0.76 77.70 66.95
C ARG A 13 1.77 77.26 65.88
N ARG A 14 3.07 77.12 66.20
CA ARG A 14 4.10 76.70 65.23
C ARG A 14 4.29 75.18 65.08
N GLY A 15 3.75 74.34 65.97
CA GLY A 15 3.90 72.87 65.91
C GLY A 15 2.82 72.14 65.10
N VAL A 16 1.57 72.62 65.12
CA VAL A 16 0.43 71.98 64.43
C VAL A 16 0.51 72.16 62.91
N ALA A 17 0.97 73.33 62.44
CA ALA A 17 1.19 73.56 61.00
C ALA A 17 2.27 72.63 60.44
N VAL A 18 3.32 72.32 61.22
CA VAL A 18 4.40 71.40 60.81
C VAL A 18 3.89 69.95 60.74
N LEU A 19 3.03 69.52 61.67
CA LEU A 19 2.39 68.20 61.62
C LEU A 19 1.42 68.05 60.44
N VAL A 20 0.61 69.06 60.16
CA VAL A 20 -0.31 69.05 59.01
C VAL A 20 0.47 69.03 57.69
N VAL A 21 1.57 69.78 57.59
CA VAL A 21 2.46 69.75 56.41
C VAL A 21 3.16 68.40 56.25
N LEU A 22 3.68 67.80 57.33
CA LEU A 22 4.29 66.46 57.28
C LEU A 22 3.29 65.37 56.88
N LEU A 23 2.05 65.46 57.36
CA LEU A 23 0.98 64.50 57.04
C LEU A 23 0.49 64.68 55.60
N LEU A 24 0.39 65.91 55.11
CA LEU A 24 0.16 66.20 53.69
C LEU A 24 1.28 65.64 52.81
N ILE A 25 2.55 65.84 53.20
CA ILE A 25 3.71 65.31 52.50
C ILE A 25 3.67 63.77 52.46
N SER A 26 3.35 63.11 53.58
CA SER A 26 3.27 61.65 53.64
C SER A 26 2.14 61.09 52.77
N VAL A 27 0.97 61.76 52.75
CA VAL A 27 -0.16 61.39 51.88
C VAL A 27 0.21 61.60 50.41
N THR A 28 0.85 62.72 50.05
CA THR A 28 1.31 62.94 48.67
C THR A 28 2.38 61.94 48.24
N LEU A 29 3.29 61.55 49.14
CA LEU A 29 4.30 60.51 48.86
C LEU A 29 3.64 59.14 48.70
N ALA A 30 2.66 58.79 49.53
CA ALA A 30 1.92 57.54 49.42
C ALA A 30 1.12 57.47 48.11
N VAL A 31 0.41 58.55 47.73
CA VAL A 31 -0.32 58.63 46.46
C VAL A 31 0.62 58.58 45.26
N SER A 32 1.76 59.27 45.33
CA SER A 32 2.78 59.24 44.27
C SER A 32 3.40 57.85 44.11
N TYR A 33 3.70 57.17 45.22
CA TYR A 33 4.21 55.80 45.21
C TYR A 33 3.19 54.80 44.64
N VAL A 34 1.92 54.90 45.05
CA VAL A 34 0.85 54.04 44.52
C VAL A 34 0.63 54.30 43.02
N SER A 35 0.63 55.56 42.58
CA SER A 35 0.52 55.93 41.17
C SER A 35 1.70 55.38 40.35
N MET A 36 2.93 55.54 40.86
CA MET A 36 4.14 55.03 40.20
C MET A 36 4.11 53.50 40.12
N ARG A 37 3.74 52.81 41.21
CA ARG A 37 3.60 51.34 41.22
C ARG A 37 2.50 50.84 40.28
N SER A 38 1.38 51.55 40.19
CA SER A 38 0.29 51.22 39.27
C SER A 38 0.72 51.38 37.80
N GLN A 39 1.42 52.47 37.48
CA GLN A 39 1.97 52.70 36.14
C GLN A 39 3.02 51.65 35.77
N THR A 40 3.93 51.32 36.68
CA THR A 40 4.91 50.24 36.48
C THR A 40 4.24 48.89 36.26
N THR A 41 3.20 48.57 37.04
CA THR A 41 2.46 47.29 36.90
C THR A 41 1.71 47.24 35.57
N ALA A 42 1.03 48.32 35.18
CA ALA A 42 0.35 48.41 33.89
C ALA A 42 1.32 48.24 32.72
N SER A 43 2.48 48.91 32.78
CA SER A 43 3.53 48.78 31.75
C SER A 43 4.09 47.36 31.64
N ILE A 44 4.27 46.65 32.77
CA ILE A 44 4.70 45.25 32.77
C ILE A 44 3.61 44.34 32.17
N VAL A 45 2.34 44.54 32.53
CA VAL A 45 1.22 43.75 31.99
C VAL A 45 1.10 43.94 30.48
N GLU A 46 1.16 45.19 30.00
CA GLU A 46 1.13 45.52 28.58
C GLU A 46 2.34 44.91 27.84
N ARG A 47 3.54 45.02 28.41
CA ARG A 47 4.75 44.41 27.83
C ARG A 47 4.62 42.88 27.73
N ASN A 48 4.12 42.23 28.77
CA ASN A 48 3.91 40.78 28.77
C ASN A 48 2.81 40.35 27.80
N ALA A 49 1.73 41.13 27.66
CA ALA A 49 0.70 40.89 26.66
C ALA A 49 1.27 40.98 25.24
N ASN A 50 2.03 42.04 24.95
CA ASN A 50 2.70 42.22 23.65
C ASN A 50 3.68 41.09 23.33
N LEU A 51 4.44 40.60 24.33
CA LEU A 51 5.35 39.46 24.13
C LEU A 51 4.59 38.16 23.87
N ARG A 52 3.44 37.93 24.49
CA ARG A 52 2.59 36.77 24.24
C ARG A 52 2.01 36.80 22.83
N ASP A 53 1.47 37.94 22.42
CA ASP A 53 0.92 38.12 21.06
C ASP A 53 2.02 37.98 19.99
N ALA A 54 3.20 38.54 20.24
CA ALA A 54 4.37 38.37 19.39
C ALA A 54 4.81 36.89 19.28
N ALA A 55 4.84 36.15 20.40
CA ALA A 55 5.19 34.73 20.39
C ALA A 55 4.15 33.91 19.61
N ARG A 56 2.85 34.22 19.77
CA ARG A 56 1.76 33.58 18.99
C ARG A 56 1.87 33.89 17.49
N GLN A 57 2.12 35.13 17.11
CA GLN A 57 2.34 35.51 15.71
C GLN A 57 3.58 34.82 15.12
N ALA A 58 4.66 34.69 15.89
CA ALA A 58 5.84 33.94 15.48
C ALA A 58 5.51 32.45 15.25
N ALA A 59 4.73 31.83 16.13
CA ALA A 59 4.27 30.44 15.98
C ALA A 59 3.41 30.25 14.71
N MET A 60 2.45 31.16 14.47
CA MET A 60 1.61 31.13 13.26
C MET A 60 2.44 31.31 11.98
N THR A 61 3.42 32.23 12.01
CA THR A 61 4.35 32.45 10.90
C THR A 61 5.19 31.20 10.64
N GLY A 62 5.68 30.56 11.71
CA GLY A 62 6.42 29.32 11.63
C GLY A 62 5.59 28.20 11.00
N LEU A 63 4.33 28.05 11.41
CA LEU A 63 3.45 27.04 10.86
C LEU A 63 3.13 27.28 9.38
N ALA A 64 2.85 28.53 8.97
CA ALA A 64 2.67 28.87 7.56
C ALA A 64 3.93 28.60 6.73
N ALA A 65 5.12 28.93 7.27
CA ALA A 65 6.40 28.62 6.64
C ALA A 65 6.63 27.11 6.54
N ALA A 66 6.26 26.34 7.56
CA ALA A 66 6.40 24.89 7.58
C ALA A 66 5.48 24.20 6.57
N LEU A 67 4.19 24.59 6.49
CA LEU A 67 3.24 24.06 5.50
C LEU A 67 3.72 24.35 4.07
N LYS A 68 4.20 25.57 3.83
CA LYS A 68 4.80 25.95 2.55
C LYS A 68 6.06 25.15 2.24
N LYS A 69 6.91 24.89 3.25
CA LYS A 69 8.10 24.06 3.10
C LYS A 69 7.74 22.63 2.73
N MET A 70 6.72 22.03 3.33
CA MET A 70 6.22 20.68 3.01
C MET A 70 5.70 20.53 1.57
N GLN A 71 5.29 21.64 0.95
CA GLN A 71 4.89 21.72 -0.47
C GLN A 71 6.08 22.07 -1.40
N SER A 72 7.32 21.94 -0.92
CA SER A 72 8.53 22.17 -1.72
C SER A 72 9.39 20.92 -1.78
N ALA A 73 10.18 20.78 -2.85
CA ALA A 73 11.15 19.70 -2.98
C ALA A 73 12.28 19.76 -1.93
N SER A 74 12.41 20.88 -1.21
CA SER A 74 13.47 21.12 -0.22
C SER A 74 13.06 20.80 1.22
N TRP A 75 11.89 20.18 1.44
CA TRP A 75 11.49 19.70 2.76
C TRP A 75 12.38 18.55 3.23
N GLY A 76 12.95 18.67 4.43
CA GLY A 76 13.81 17.65 5.01
C GLY A 76 13.06 16.40 5.52
N GLY A 77 11.73 16.49 5.66
CA GLY A 77 10.89 15.39 6.10
C GLY A 77 10.59 15.35 7.59
N VAL A 78 9.93 14.28 8.00
CA VAL A 78 9.67 13.91 9.40
C VAL A 78 10.99 13.74 10.15
N GLY A 79 11.02 14.15 11.42
CA GLY A 79 12.19 14.11 12.29
C GLY A 79 13.13 15.30 12.10
N THR A 80 12.82 16.21 11.16
CA THR A 80 13.57 17.46 10.99
C THR A 80 12.92 18.62 11.74
N MET A 81 13.68 19.71 11.89
CA MET A 81 13.19 20.97 12.46
C MET A 81 13.41 22.11 11.48
N LEU A 82 12.43 23.02 11.40
CA LEU A 82 12.55 24.30 10.72
C LEU A 82 12.73 25.39 11.78
N VAL A 83 13.87 26.07 11.75
CA VAL A 83 14.17 27.17 12.67
C VAL A 83 14.48 28.42 11.86
N GLN A 84 13.80 29.53 12.16
CA GLN A 84 14.10 30.83 11.55
C GLN A 84 13.92 31.97 12.55
N SER A 85 14.72 33.02 12.35
CA SER A 85 14.57 34.30 13.04
C SER A 85 13.68 35.24 12.23
N LEU A 86 12.79 35.95 12.91
CA LEU A 86 11.93 37.00 12.36
C LEU A 86 12.46 38.42 12.69
N GLY A 87 13.63 38.52 13.32
CA GLY A 87 14.25 39.78 13.71
C GLY A 87 15.11 39.68 14.98
N SER A 88 15.33 40.80 15.67
CA SER A 88 16.22 40.87 16.84
C SER A 88 15.65 40.28 18.14
N GLY A 89 14.41 39.81 18.14
CA GLY A 89 13.77 39.27 19.35
C GLY A 89 12.62 38.31 19.09
N GLN A 90 12.45 37.84 17.85
CA GLN A 90 11.40 36.89 17.49
C GLN A 90 11.99 35.76 16.66
N ARG A 91 11.60 34.53 16.98
CA ARG A 91 11.99 33.34 16.22
C ARG A 91 10.91 32.29 16.34
N PHE A 92 10.93 31.32 15.43
CA PHE A 92 10.09 30.15 15.55
C PHE A 92 10.91 28.88 15.35
N GLU A 93 10.41 27.79 15.92
CA GLU A 93 10.86 26.43 15.70
C GLU A 93 9.64 25.59 15.34
N VAL A 94 9.72 24.80 14.27
CA VAL A 94 8.68 23.82 13.92
C VAL A 94 9.30 22.45 13.82
N SER A 95 8.75 21.48 14.55
CA SER A 95 9.10 20.07 14.40
C SER A 95 8.06 19.33 13.56
N PHE A 96 8.52 18.33 12.80
CA PHE A 96 7.67 17.45 11.99
C PHE A 96 7.71 16.03 12.57
N ALA A 97 6.59 15.53 13.07
CA ALA A 97 6.45 14.16 13.57
C ALA A 97 5.52 13.34 12.65
N ALA A 98 5.81 12.05 12.46
CA ALA A 98 4.94 11.17 11.70
C ALA A 98 3.69 10.81 12.50
N GLY A 99 2.56 10.70 11.80
CA GLY A 99 1.28 10.35 12.36
C GLY A 99 0.66 11.43 13.23
N ASP A 100 -0.38 11.01 13.94
CA ASP A 100 -1.03 11.75 15.02
C ASP A 100 -1.06 10.83 16.24
N ALA A 101 -0.42 11.26 17.33
CA ALA A 101 -0.32 10.48 18.57
C ALA A 101 -1.68 10.21 19.24
N ARG A 102 -2.76 10.88 18.81
CA ARG A 102 -4.13 10.59 19.27
C ARG A 102 -4.73 9.35 18.62
N LEU A 103 -4.21 8.91 17.48
CA LEU A 103 -4.68 7.72 16.78
C LEU A 103 -4.02 6.49 17.41
N ALA A 104 -4.79 5.77 18.22
CA ALA A 104 -4.38 4.51 18.82
C ALA A 104 -4.97 3.31 18.04
N PRO A 105 -4.41 2.10 18.21
CA PRO A 105 -5.04 0.88 17.70
C PRO A 105 -6.51 0.80 18.14
N GLY A 106 -7.42 0.67 17.18
CA GLY A 106 -8.87 0.67 17.39
C GLY A 106 -9.58 1.98 17.04
N ASP A 107 -8.84 3.07 16.81
CA ASP A 107 -9.40 4.28 16.21
C ASP A 107 -9.78 4.03 14.73
N PRO A 108 -10.98 4.45 14.27
CA PRO A 108 -11.39 4.31 12.87
C PRO A 108 -10.39 4.89 11.86
N ASP A 109 -9.67 5.94 12.26
CA ASP A 109 -8.69 6.64 11.44
C ASP A 109 -7.27 6.11 11.63
N TYR A 110 -7.04 5.06 12.42
CA TYR A 110 -5.69 4.55 12.70
C TYR A 110 -4.95 4.15 11.42
N SER A 111 -5.67 3.68 10.41
CA SER A 111 -5.12 3.38 9.08
C SER A 111 -4.54 4.60 8.35
N GLU A 112 -4.93 5.82 8.72
CA GLU A 112 -4.41 7.06 8.15
C GLU A 112 -3.12 7.54 8.82
N TYR A 113 -2.75 7.02 9.99
CA TYR A 113 -1.54 7.38 10.72
C TYR A 113 -0.30 7.53 9.81
N PRO A 114 0.04 6.57 8.94
CA PRO A 114 1.26 6.66 8.14
C PRO A 114 1.24 7.77 7.06
N TYR A 115 0.07 8.33 6.78
CA TYR A 115 -0.15 9.41 5.82
C TYR A 115 -0.33 10.78 6.50
N ARG A 116 -0.33 10.83 7.84
CA ARG A 116 -0.45 12.07 8.61
C ARG A 116 0.92 12.56 9.08
N VAL A 117 1.05 13.88 9.22
CA VAL A 117 2.22 14.53 9.83
C VAL A 117 1.71 15.54 10.86
N THR A 118 2.21 15.43 12.08
CA THR A 118 1.96 16.41 13.14
C THR A 118 3.05 17.47 13.11
N LEU A 119 2.65 18.74 12.98
CA LEU A 119 3.51 19.90 13.09
C LEU A 119 3.34 20.51 14.48
N LEU A 120 4.45 20.71 15.20
CA LEU A 120 4.46 21.44 16.45
C LEU A 120 5.29 22.72 16.27
N ALA A 121 4.61 23.86 16.18
CA ALA A 121 5.22 25.16 15.98
C ALA A 121 5.31 25.92 17.30
N THR A 122 6.54 26.19 17.76
CA THR A 122 6.83 27.00 18.94
C THR A 122 7.37 28.35 18.50
N GLY A 123 6.62 29.41 18.76
CA GLY A 123 7.06 30.78 18.58
C GLY A 123 7.67 31.32 19.86
N TYR A 124 8.74 32.12 19.73
CA TYR A 124 9.43 32.77 20.84
C TYR A 124 9.49 34.26 20.58
N ALA A 125 9.21 35.05 21.62
CA ALA A 125 9.41 36.48 21.64
C ALA A 125 10.19 36.89 22.88
N SER A 126 11.24 37.68 22.68
CA SER A 126 12.07 38.24 23.75
C SER A 126 12.14 39.76 23.64
N ASP A 127 12.17 40.43 24.78
CA ASP A 127 12.44 41.87 24.82
C ASP A 127 13.95 42.14 24.66
N PRO A 128 14.40 42.80 23.57
CA PRO A 128 15.81 43.10 23.36
C PRO A 128 16.41 44.02 24.43
N SER A 129 15.57 44.77 25.14
CA SER A 129 15.98 45.70 26.21
C SER A 129 16.04 45.05 27.60
N ALA A 130 15.54 43.82 27.75
CA ALA A 130 15.49 43.08 29.01
C ALA A 130 15.85 41.61 28.80
N ALA A 131 17.14 41.27 28.97
CA ALA A 131 17.76 39.98 28.61
C ALA A 131 17.21 38.72 29.33
N GLY A 132 16.11 38.81 30.08
CA GLY A 132 15.44 37.68 30.74
C GLY A 132 13.94 37.53 30.43
N SER A 133 13.34 38.43 29.63
CA SER A 133 11.90 38.38 29.33
C SER A 133 11.65 37.57 28.05
N LEU A 134 11.39 36.27 28.20
CA LEU A 134 11.06 35.35 27.10
C LEU A 134 9.60 34.88 27.25
N SER A 135 8.81 35.05 26.19
CA SER A 135 7.51 34.42 26.03
C SER A 135 7.58 33.37 24.93
N SER A 136 6.94 32.22 25.14
CA SER A 136 6.76 31.20 24.12
C SER A 136 5.27 30.91 23.92
N HIS A 137 4.93 30.42 22.72
CA HIS A 137 3.59 30.01 22.36
C HIS A 137 3.64 28.81 21.43
N VAL A 138 2.76 27.83 21.63
CA VAL A 138 2.78 26.57 20.87
C VAL A 138 1.50 26.43 20.06
N ILE A 139 1.62 26.02 18.80
CA ILE A 139 0.51 25.64 17.94
C ILE A 139 0.78 24.23 17.42
N ARG A 140 -0.24 23.37 17.48
CA ARG A 140 -0.21 22.03 16.89
C ARG A 140 -1.12 21.97 15.68
N ALA A 141 -0.64 21.44 14.58
CA ALA A 141 -1.43 21.14 13.40
C ALA A 141 -1.19 19.71 12.92
N VAL A 142 -2.22 19.08 12.38
CA VAL A 142 -2.10 17.76 11.73
C VAL A 142 -2.49 17.91 10.28
N VAL A 143 -1.61 17.44 9.39
CA VAL A 143 -1.88 17.40 7.95
C VAL A 143 -1.89 15.97 7.44
N ARG A 144 -2.67 15.72 6.39
CA ARG A 144 -2.76 14.45 5.67
C ARG A 144 -2.20 14.59 4.27
N LEU A 145 -1.41 13.61 3.84
CA LEU A 145 -0.93 13.51 2.46
C LEU A 145 -2.13 13.32 1.52
N VAL A 146 -2.15 14.07 0.43
CA VAL A 146 -3.10 13.88 -0.66
C VAL A 146 -2.36 13.28 -1.86
N PRO A 147 -2.46 11.96 -2.11
CA PRO A 147 -1.70 11.31 -3.17
C PRO A 147 -2.16 11.78 -4.54
N ARG A 148 -1.26 12.30 -5.38
CA ARG A 148 -1.60 12.71 -6.76
C ARG A 148 -0.80 11.99 -7.84
N LYS A 149 0.33 11.39 -7.48
CA LYS A 149 1.19 10.64 -8.39
C LYS A 149 1.87 9.47 -7.66
N LEU A 150 1.96 8.32 -8.35
CA LEU A 150 2.82 7.20 -7.96
C LEU A 150 4.21 7.36 -8.56
N SER A 151 5.22 6.76 -7.91
CA SER A 151 6.54 6.63 -8.51
C SER A 151 6.50 5.88 -9.84
N ASP A 152 7.52 6.08 -10.67
CA ASP A 152 7.55 5.46 -11.99
C ASP A 152 7.74 3.94 -11.84
N ALA A 153 6.90 3.18 -12.53
CA ALA A 153 6.98 1.72 -12.58
C ALA A 153 8.16 1.26 -13.45
N PRO A 154 8.70 0.06 -13.25
CA PRO A 154 9.73 -0.51 -14.11
C PRO A 154 9.25 -0.65 -15.56
N ALA A 155 10.20 -0.66 -16.49
CA ALA A 155 9.91 -0.89 -17.90
C ALA A 155 9.19 -2.23 -18.11
N GLY A 156 8.11 -2.23 -18.90
CA GLY A 156 7.28 -3.42 -19.15
C GLY A 156 6.16 -3.66 -18.12
N TRP A 157 6.04 -2.86 -17.06
CA TRP A 157 5.01 -3.03 -16.02
C TRP A 157 3.57 -3.02 -16.56
N SER A 158 3.30 -2.17 -17.55
CA SER A 158 1.98 -2.08 -18.19
C SER A 158 1.63 -3.36 -18.95
N GLU A 159 2.61 -4.10 -19.48
CA GLU A 159 2.35 -5.39 -20.13
C GLU A 159 1.89 -6.41 -19.10
N ILE A 160 2.62 -6.58 -18.00
CA ILE A 160 2.25 -7.47 -16.88
C ILE A 160 0.85 -7.15 -16.38
N THR A 161 0.59 -5.88 -16.09
CA THR A 161 -0.66 -5.44 -15.48
C THR A 161 -1.84 -5.36 -16.45
N SER A 162 -1.62 -5.45 -17.76
CA SER A 162 -2.69 -5.53 -18.77
C SER A 162 -3.29 -6.94 -18.91
N GLN A 163 -2.57 -7.98 -18.46
CA GLN A 163 -2.97 -9.37 -18.63
C GLN A 163 -3.52 -9.94 -17.31
N THR A 164 -4.30 -11.02 -17.37
CA THR A 164 -4.56 -11.86 -16.19
C THR A 164 -3.37 -12.75 -15.92
N PHE A 165 -2.77 -13.30 -16.97
CA PHE A 165 -1.56 -14.11 -16.88
C PHE A 165 -0.53 -13.61 -17.90
N CYS A 166 0.69 -13.34 -17.44
CA CYS A 166 1.77 -12.85 -18.30
C CYS A 166 3.03 -13.67 -18.10
N GLN A 167 3.48 -14.35 -19.15
CA GLN A 167 4.85 -14.86 -19.22
C GLN A 167 5.80 -13.70 -19.51
N TRP A 168 6.52 -13.23 -18.50
CA TRP A 168 7.24 -11.94 -18.57
C TRP A 168 8.55 -12.04 -19.37
N GLU A 169 9.19 -13.21 -19.36
CA GLU A 169 10.33 -13.60 -20.20
C GLU A 169 10.03 -14.90 -20.95
N ARG A 170 10.82 -15.22 -21.97
CA ARG A 170 10.66 -16.49 -22.68
C ARG A 170 11.26 -17.61 -21.82
N GLY A 171 10.45 -18.63 -21.58
CA GLY A 171 10.82 -19.84 -20.87
C GLY A 171 10.02 -21.03 -21.37
N ASP A 172 9.57 -21.88 -20.46
CA ASP A 172 8.67 -23.00 -20.65
C ASP A 172 7.24 -22.63 -20.23
N PHE A 173 6.25 -23.24 -20.87
CA PHE A 173 4.85 -22.99 -20.59
C PHE A 173 4.00 -24.23 -20.87
N SER A 174 3.78 -25.01 -19.81
CA SER A 174 3.06 -26.28 -19.81
C SER A 174 1.85 -26.17 -18.89
N LEU A 175 0.65 -26.42 -19.41
CA LEU A 175 -0.57 -26.40 -18.61
C LEU A 175 -1.38 -27.70 -18.78
N THR A 176 -1.60 -28.42 -17.69
CA THR A 176 -2.37 -29.66 -17.71
C THR A 176 -3.79 -29.50 -17.18
N VAL A 177 -4.78 -29.93 -17.96
CA VAL A 177 -6.19 -29.91 -17.55
C VAL A 177 -6.47 -30.92 -16.42
N PRO A 178 -7.43 -30.64 -15.51
CA PRO A 178 -8.30 -29.47 -15.48
C PRO A 178 -7.69 -28.29 -14.72
N PHE A 179 -7.51 -27.16 -15.42
CA PHE A 179 -7.11 -25.86 -14.88
C PHE A 179 -7.89 -24.76 -15.60
N ARG A 180 -7.85 -23.52 -15.11
CA ARG A 180 -8.48 -22.39 -15.79
C ARG A 180 -7.77 -21.06 -15.57
N ILE A 181 -7.59 -20.31 -16.65
CA ILE A 181 -7.21 -18.90 -16.64
C ILE A 181 -8.29 -18.08 -17.34
N GLU A 182 -8.83 -17.09 -16.64
CA GLU A 182 -9.86 -16.19 -17.15
C GLU A 182 -9.29 -14.86 -17.65
N GLY A 183 -9.77 -14.38 -18.79
CA GLY A 183 -9.32 -13.12 -19.36
C GLY A 183 -8.03 -13.22 -20.19
N PRO A 184 -7.37 -12.09 -20.46
CA PRO A 184 -6.27 -11.99 -21.42
C PRO A 184 -4.98 -12.65 -20.91
N VAL A 185 -4.30 -13.40 -21.79
CA VAL A 185 -3.07 -14.14 -21.48
C VAL A 185 -1.96 -13.78 -22.47
N ARG A 186 -0.76 -13.50 -21.96
CA ARG A 186 0.46 -13.31 -22.76
C ARG A 186 1.41 -14.49 -22.55
N ILE A 187 1.76 -15.17 -23.65
CA ILE A 187 2.71 -16.30 -23.68
C ILE A 187 3.87 -15.94 -24.60
N ARG A 188 5.10 -16.22 -24.19
CA ARG A 188 6.34 -15.98 -24.95
C ARG A 188 7.01 -17.27 -25.40
N ALA A 189 6.74 -18.36 -24.70
CA ALA A 189 7.18 -19.71 -24.99
C ALA A 189 6.37 -20.37 -26.10
N LYS A 190 6.82 -21.59 -26.46
CA LYS A 190 5.94 -22.54 -27.14
C LYS A 190 4.85 -22.94 -26.14
N PHE A 191 3.60 -22.89 -26.57
CA PHE A 191 2.47 -23.25 -25.74
C PHE A 191 2.28 -24.76 -25.76
N ASP A 192 2.38 -25.38 -24.59
CA ASP A 192 2.18 -26.82 -24.44
C ASP A 192 0.90 -27.13 -23.63
N LEU A 193 -0.02 -27.80 -24.30
CA LEU A 193 -1.22 -28.43 -23.73
C LEU A 193 -1.21 -29.96 -23.95
N SER A 194 -0.10 -30.50 -24.44
CA SER A 194 -0.05 -31.70 -25.27
C SER A 194 0.48 -32.96 -24.56
N ASP A 195 0.67 -33.99 -25.38
CA ASP A 195 0.90 -35.43 -25.13
C ASP A 195 1.89 -35.75 -23.99
N ASP A 196 2.93 -34.96 -23.76
CA ASP A 196 3.96 -35.28 -22.75
C ASP A 196 3.45 -35.25 -21.30
N GLN A 197 2.37 -34.50 -21.02
CA GLN A 197 1.80 -34.40 -19.67
C GLN A 197 0.77 -35.52 -19.37
N LEU A 198 -0.16 -35.80 -20.30
CA LEU A 198 -1.25 -36.76 -20.10
C LEU A 198 -1.17 -38.03 -20.96
N ASN A 199 -0.15 -38.19 -21.80
CA ASN A 199 0.01 -39.28 -22.77
C ASN A 199 -1.19 -39.41 -23.74
N TRP A 200 -1.65 -38.29 -24.28
CA TRP A 200 -2.82 -38.25 -25.17
C TRP A 200 -2.45 -38.45 -26.63
N SER A 201 -3.22 -39.26 -27.35
CA SER A 201 -3.24 -39.16 -28.81
C SER A 201 -3.86 -37.85 -29.28
N ASP A 202 -3.48 -37.39 -30.48
CA ASP A 202 -3.98 -36.14 -31.06
C ASP A 202 -5.52 -36.12 -31.11
N ASP A 203 -6.15 -37.26 -31.40
CA ASP A 203 -7.61 -37.41 -31.40
C ASP A 203 -8.21 -37.22 -30.00
N VAL A 204 -7.62 -37.85 -28.98
CA VAL A 204 -8.06 -37.71 -27.58
C VAL A 204 -7.99 -36.25 -27.14
N LEU A 205 -6.86 -35.59 -27.39
CA LEU A 205 -6.66 -34.17 -27.09
C LEU A 205 -7.69 -33.29 -27.81
N TRP A 206 -7.84 -33.48 -29.13
CA TRP A 206 -8.74 -32.69 -29.95
C TRP A 206 -10.20 -32.82 -29.52
N TRP A 207 -10.68 -34.04 -29.28
CA TRP A 207 -12.07 -34.30 -28.87
C TRP A 207 -12.35 -33.86 -27.44
N TYR A 208 -11.36 -33.97 -26.54
CA TYR A 208 -11.49 -33.42 -25.20
C TYR A 208 -11.68 -31.90 -25.25
N MET A 209 -10.75 -31.18 -25.90
CA MET A 209 -10.76 -29.71 -25.97
C MET A 209 -11.97 -29.17 -26.74
N THR A 210 -12.33 -29.80 -27.87
CA THR A 210 -13.53 -29.45 -28.63
C THR A 210 -14.80 -29.71 -27.82
N GLY A 211 -14.84 -30.80 -27.05
CA GLY A 211 -15.94 -31.11 -26.14
C GLY A 211 -16.15 -30.02 -25.09
N LEU A 212 -15.08 -29.47 -24.50
CA LEU A 212 -15.17 -28.35 -23.55
C LEU A 212 -15.77 -27.09 -24.20
N ASN A 213 -15.39 -26.79 -25.44
CA ASN A 213 -15.94 -25.65 -26.17
C ASN A 213 -17.40 -25.88 -26.58
N TRP A 214 -17.79 -27.11 -26.92
CA TRP A 214 -19.18 -27.46 -27.19
C TRP A 214 -20.08 -27.26 -25.96
N LEU A 215 -19.60 -27.62 -24.76
CA LEU A 215 -20.33 -27.35 -23.52
C LEU A 215 -20.63 -25.85 -23.38
N ARG A 216 -19.61 -25.00 -23.54
CA ARG A 216 -19.79 -23.54 -23.53
C ARG A 216 -20.80 -23.06 -24.57
N LEU A 217 -20.67 -23.52 -25.81
CA LEU A 217 -21.57 -23.12 -26.91
C LEU A 217 -23.03 -23.56 -26.67
N ALA A 218 -23.22 -24.66 -25.95
CA ALA A 218 -24.53 -25.17 -25.55
C ALA A 218 -25.10 -24.49 -24.29
N GLY A 219 -24.42 -23.49 -23.72
CA GLY A 219 -24.84 -22.82 -22.48
C GLY A 219 -24.63 -23.66 -21.22
N GLN A 220 -23.87 -24.75 -21.30
CA GLN A 220 -23.41 -25.52 -20.14
C GLN A 220 -22.21 -24.81 -19.48
N PRO A 221 -21.77 -25.23 -18.28
CA PRO A 221 -20.57 -24.68 -17.66
C PRO A 221 -19.38 -24.66 -18.64
N ASP A 222 -18.75 -23.48 -18.77
CA ASP A 222 -17.48 -23.37 -19.49
C ASP A 222 -16.41 -23.95 -18.57
N TRP A 223 -15.68 -24.98 -19.01
CA TRP A 223 -14.56 -25.58 -18.29
C TRP A 223 -13.28 -25.53 -19.12
N ARG A 224 -13.22 -24.67 -20.14
CA ARG A 224 -12.03 -24.52 -20.96
C ARG A 224 -10.85 -24.02 -20.12
N PRO A 225 -9.62 -24.45 -20.46
CA PRO A 225 -8.40 -23.98 -19.80
C PRO A 225 -8.17 -22.49 -19.89
N LEU A 226 -8.56 -21.87 -21.01
CA LEU A 226 -8.44 -20.44 -21.26
C LEU A 226 -9.79 -19.91 -21.72
N THR A 227 -10.14 -18.67 -21.36
CA THR A 227 -11.42 -18.07 -21.78
C THR A 227 -11.29 -16.74 -22.52
N GLY A 228 -10.17 -16.03 -22.36
CA GLY A 228 -9.92 -14.75 -23.03
C GLY A 228 -8.94 -14.84 -24.20
N PRO A 229 -8.53 -13.68 -24.75
CA PRO A 229 -7.59 -13.63 -25.86
C PRO A 229 -6.19 -14.08 -25.42
N VAL A 230 -5.48 -14.78 -26.31
CA VAL A 230 -4.11 -15.23 -26.07
C VAL A 230 -3.15 -14.53 -27.03
N CYS A 231 -2.24 -13.74 -26.48
CA CYS A 231 -1.17 -13.07 -27.21
C CYS A 231 0.09 -13.94 -27.19
N LEU A 232 0.54 -14.40 -28.35
CA LEU A 232 1.69 -15.30 -28.47
C LEU A 232 2.44 -15.10 -29.78
N ASN A 233 3.68 -15.55 -29.85
CA ASN A 233 4.44 -15.51 -31.10
C ASN A 233 3.99 -16.67 -32.02
N HIS A 234 3.23 -16.36 -33.08
CA HIS A 234 2.72 -17.39 -33.98
C HIS A 234 3.82 -18.17 -34.70
N SER A 235 4.96 -17.54 -35.02
CA SER A 235 6.05 -18.22 -35.74
C SER A 235 6.78 -19.26 -34.88
N GLY A 236 6.58 -19.22 -33.56
CA GLY A 236 7.15 -20.16 -32.60
C GLY A 236 6.20 -21.30 -32.22
N GLN A 237 4.98 -21.34 -32.77
CA GLN A 237 4.00 -22.39 -32.51
C GLN A 237 3.86 -23.36 -33.67
N ASP A 238 3.47 -24.59 -33.34
CA ASP A 238 3.07 -25.57 -34.33
C ASP A 238 1.67 -25.21 -34.88
N SER A 239 1.41 -25.56 -36.15
CA SER A 239 0.12 -25.32 -36.80
C SER A 239 -1.03 -25.95 -36.04
N ASP A 240 -0.80 -27.13 -35.47
CA ASP A 240 -1.82 -27.94 -34.81
C ASP A 240 -2.17 -27.36 -33.44
N THR A 241 -1.19 -26.82 -32.70
CA THR A 241 -1.43 -26.05 -31.48
C THR A 241 -2.30 -24.81 -31.75
N LEU A 242 -1.97 -24.04 -32.80
CA LEU A 242 -2.78 -22.88 -33.19
C LEU A 242 -4.20 -23.29 -33.61
N ALA A 243 -4.34 -24.40 -34.34
CA ALA A 243 -5.64 -24.94 -34.73
C ALA A 243 -6.45 -25.43 -33.51
N LEU A 244 -5.82 -26.09 -32.54
CA LEU A 244 -6.43 -26.55 -31.31
C LEU A 244 -6.95 -25.36 -30.49
N MET A 245 -6.16 -24.29 -30.35
CA MET A 245 -6.56 -23.07 -29.64
C MET A 245 -7.75 -22.38 -30.31
N ARG A 246 -7.66 -22.13 -31.63
CA ARG A 246 -8.67 -21.35 -32.38
C ARG A 246 -9.95 -22.14 -32.64
N THR A 247 -9.81 -23.39 -33.06
CA THR A 247 -10.93 -24.23 -33.49
C THR A 247 -11.43 -25.12 -32.36
N GLY A 248 -10.53 -25.87 -31.71
CA GLY A 248 -10.89 -26.78 -30.63
C GLY A 248 -11.45 -26.01 -29.42
N LEU A 249 -10.67 -25.10 -28.86
CA LEU A 249 -11.05 -24.31 -27.70
C LEU A 249 -11.88 -23.06 -28.03
N GLY A 250 -11.94 -22.62 -29.29
CA GLY A 250 -12.69 -21.42 -29.67
C GLY A 250 -12.07 -20.12 -29.13
N LEU A 251 -10.75 -20.04 -29.03
CA LEU A 251 -10.03 -18.88 -28.52
C LEU A 251 -9.69 -17.87 -29.62
N THR A 252 -9.57 -16.61 -29.23
CA THR A 252 -8.94 -15.58 -30.07
C THR A 252 -7.44 -15.58 -29.80
N THR A 253 -6.61 -15.71 -30.84
CA THR A 253 -5.15 -15.55 -30.71
C THR A 253 -4.68 -14.28 -31.42
N GLN A 254 -3.69 -13.62 -30.86
CA GLN A 254 -3.06 -12.44 -31.45
C GLN A 254 -1.56 -12.67 -31.58
N ASP A 255 -1.01 -12.33 -32.75
CA ASP A 255 0.43 -12.42 -32.96
C ASP A 255 1.13 -11.30 -32.20
N ALA A 256 2.07 -11.67 -31.34
CA ALA A 256 2.84 -10.73 -30.54
C ALA A 256 4.33 -11.05 -30.69
N SER A 257 4.85 -10.71 -31.87
CA SER A 257 6.26 -10.87 -32.28
C SER A 257 7.21 -9.86 -31.62
N ASN A 258 6.70 -8.73 -31.12
CA ASN A 258 7.48 -7.73 -30.40
C ASN A 258 7.55 -8.05 -28.89
N SER A 259 8.78 -8.06 -28.36
CA SER A 259 9.07 -8.26 -26.94
C SER A 259 9.40 -6.92 -26.28
N ALA A 260 8.42 -6.23 -25.70
CA ALA A 260 8.76 -5.40 -24.56
C ALA A 260 9.24 -6.38 -23.47
N VAL A 261 10.49 -6.31 -23.04
CA VAL A 261 10.99 -7.23 -22.00
C VAL A 261 10.75 -6.54 -20.67
N PHE A 262 9.92 -7.13 -19.82
CA PHE A 262 9.95 -6.77 -18.41
C PHE A 262 11.29 -7.23 -17.86
N ARG A 263 12.04 -6.30 -17.27
CA ARG A 263 13.27 -6.66 -16.58
C ARG A 263 12.93 -6.87 -15.12
N TRP A 264 12.99 -8.13 -14.69
CA TRP A 264 12.92 -8.43 -13.28
C TRP A 264 14.00 -7.65 -12.53
N SER A 265 13.57 -6.97 -11.48
CA SER A 265 14.43 -6.38 -10.46
C SER A 265 13.82 -6.77 -9.14
N GLU A 266 14.59 -7.04 -8.09
CA GLU A 266 13.98 -7.25 -6.78
C GLU A 266 13.33 -5.94 -6.31
N PRO A 267 12.05 -5.94 -5.88
CA PRO A 267 11.37 -4.69 -5.50
C PRO A 267 11.99 -4.07 -4.24
N VAL A 268 12.57 -4.90 -3.37
CA VAL A 268 13.06 -4.46 -2.05
C VAL A 268 14.47 -4.99 -1.82
N SER A 269 15.47 -4.29 -2.35
CA SER A 269 16.88 -4.53 -2.01
C SER A 269 17.26 -3.99 -0.62
N SER A 270 16.39 -3.18 -0.02
CA SER A 270 16.60 -2.45 1.24
C SER A 270 15.61 -2.97 2.29
N LYS A 271 16.07 -3.24 3.51
CA LYS A 271 15.23 -3.62 4.67
C LYS A 271 14.31 -2.51 5.19
N THR A 272 14.28 -1.38 4.48
CA THR A 272 13.51 -0.19 4.85
C THR A 272 12.78 0.39 3.65
N TYR A 273 11.69 1.10 3.92
CA TYR A 273 10.95 1.81 2.88
C TYR A 273 10.31 3.10 3.41
N ARG A 274 9.84 3.93 2.48
CA ARG A 274 9.06 5.14 2.76
C ARG A 274 7.84 5.20 1.87
N LEU A 275 6.78 5.83 2.36
CA LEU A 275 5.54 6.01 1.59
C LEU A 275 5.59 7.23 0.66
N TYR A 276 6.31 8.27 1.07
CA TYR A 276 6.47 9.53 0.34
C TYR A 276 7.84 10.16 0.67
N PRO A 277 8.40 11.05 -0.18
CA PRO A 277 9.64 11.76 0.11
C PRO A 277 9.57 12.51 1.44
N GLY A 278 10.58 12.33 2.29
CA GLY A 278 10.59 12.92 3.64
C GLY A 278 9.66 12.24 4.65
N GLY A 279 8.96 11.16 4.30
CA GLY A 279 8.16 10.39 5.26
C GLY A 279 9.01 9.58 6.25
N LYS A 280 8.34 9.02 7.27
CA LYS A 280 8.95 8.06 8.21
C LYS A 280 9.54 6.87 7.44
N SER A 281 10.71 6.42 7.87
CA SER A 281 11.31 5.18 7.41
C SER A 281 10.71 4.02 8.20
N TYR A 282 10.16 3.05 7.50
CA TYR A 282 9.60 1.82 8.09
C TYR A 282 10.54 0.66 7.83
N ASN A 283 10.55 -0.30 8.74
CA ASN A 283 11.32 -1.53 8.59
C ASN A 283 10.42 -2.60 7.96
N VAL A 284 11.00 -3.38 7.06
CA VAL A 284 10.36 -4.58 6.52
C VAL A 284 10.43 -5.68 7.59
N VAL A 285 9.34 -6.42 7.77
CA VAL A 285 9.25 -7.48 8.78
C VAL A 285 9.86 -8.77 8.26
N ASP A 286 10.83 -9.34 8.98
CA ASP A 286 11.43 -10.63 8.62
C ASP A 286 10.50 -11.79 8.99
N LEU A 287 10.36 -12.73 8.06
CA LEU A 287 9.62 -13.97 8.22
C LEU A 287 10.55 -15.12 8.64
N PRO A 288 10.07 -16.03 9.51
CA PRO A 288 10.71 -17.33 9.70
C PRO A 288 10.64 -18.15 8.40
N ARG A 289 11.41 -19.25 8.35
CA ARG A 289 11.41 -20.17 7.20
C ARG A 289 10.04 -20.83 6.98
N GLU A 290 9.32 -21.12 8.06
CA GLU A 290 8.07 -21.86 8.03
C GLU A 290 6.96 -21.06 8.71
N LEU A 291 5.78 -21.04 8.12
CA LEU A 291 4.57 -20.44 8.66
C LEU A 291 3.49 -21.50 8.81
N ARG A 292 2.83 -21.54 9.97
CA ARG A 292 1.70 -22.43 10.28
C ARG A 292 0.82 -21.80 11.35
N GLY A 293 -0.49 -21.73 11.12
CA GLY A 293 -1.43 -21.20 12.11
C GLY A 293 -1.21 -19.73 12.47
N VAL A 294 -0.73 -18.91 11.53
CA VAL A 294 -0.38 -17.50 11.74
C VAL A 294 -1.27 -16.57 10.94
N SER A 295 -1.63 -15.44 11.54
CA SER A 295 -2.29 -14.32 10.87
C SER A 295 -1.40 -13.08 10.96
N LEU A 296 -0.92 -12.59 9.81
CA LEU A 296 -0.05 -11.43 9.72
C LEU A 296 -0.80 -10.27 9.05
N GLU A 297 -0.87 -9.13 9.74
CA GLU A 297 -1.57 -7.93 9.28
C GLU A 297 -0.61 -6.72 9.21
N PRO A 298 -0.90 -5.74 8.35
CA PRO A 298 -0.18 -4.46 8.35
C PRO A 298 -0.42 -3.71 9.67
N ASP A 299 0.61 -2.98 10.11
CA ASP A 299 0.53 -2.10 11.27
C ASP A 299 0.80 -0.66 10.82
N PRO A 300 -0.19 0.25 10.88
CA PRO A 300 -0.05 1.63 10.42
C PRO A 300 1.15 2.39 10.99
N GLU A 301 1.61 2.07 12.20
CA GLU A 301 2.72 2.78 12.85
C GLU A 301 4.10 2.19 12.49
N THR A 302 4.20 0.88 12.32
CA THR A 302 5.47 0.16 12.22
C THR A 302 5.71 -0.50 10.86
N ASN A 303 4.68 -1.02 10.21
CA ASN A 303 4.72 -1.65 8.90
C ASN A 303 3.43 -1.37 8.11
N PRO A 304 3.17 -0.12 7.70
CA PRO A 304 1.89 0.29 7.12
C PRO A 304 1.58 -0.37 5.79
N LEU A 305 2.58 -0.85 5.06
CA LEU A 305 2.39 -1.58 3.80
C LEU A 305 2.19 -3.08 3.98
N GLY A 306 2.41 -3.61 5.19
CA GLY A 306 2.38 -5.05 5.43
C GLY A 306 3.40 -5.79 4.58
N ILE A 307 4.63 -5.27 4.47
CA ILE A 307 5.69 -5.97 3.72
C ILE A 307 6.34 -6.98 4.66
N PHE A 308 6.25 -8.24 4.28
CA PHE A 308 6.84 -9.37 4.98
C PHE A 308 7.88 -10.02 4.08
N TRP A 309 9.09 -10.21 4.59
CA TRP A 309 10.23 -10.59 3.79
C TRP A 309 10.95 -11.81 4.34
N ARG A 310 11.44 -12.66 3.45
CA ARG A 310 12.29 -13.80 3.79
C ARG A 310 13.58 -13.78 2.97
N ASN A 311 14.72 -14.01 3.64
CA ASN A 311 15.95 -14.40 2.96
C ASN A 311 15.93 -15.91 2.70
N GLY A 312 16.00 -16.30 1.43
CA GLY A 312 15.88 -17.70 1.02
C GLY A 312 14.44 -18.20 1.11
N THR A 313 14.30 -19.52 1.20
CA THR A 313 13.00 -20.21 1.10
C THR A 313 12.01 -19.85 2.21
N LEU A 314 10.74 -19.75 1.82
CA LEU A 314 9.57 -19.64 2.69
C LEU A 314 8.61 -20.81 2.43
N ALA A 315 8.26 -21.55 3.48
CA ALA A 315 7.27 -22.61 3.43
C ALA A 315 6.01 -22.22 4.20
N MET A 316 4.85 -22.30 3.54
CA MET A 316 3.54 -22.04 4.12
C MET A 316 2.77 -23.35 4.28
N HIS A 317 2.42 -23.68 5.52
CA HIS A 317 1.60 -24.84 5.88
C HIS A 317 0.15 -24.42 6.14
N GLU A 318 -0.59 -25.17 6.96
CA GLU A 318 -2.01 -24.86 7.17
C GLU A 318 -2.26 -23.58 7.97
N ASP A 319 -3.45 -23.01 7.74
CA ASP A 319 -4.03 -21.90 8.50
C ASP A 319 -3.13 -20.65 8.54
N VAL A 320 -2.53 -20.30 7.39
CA VAL A 320 -1.73 -19.09 7.21
C VAL A 320 -2.58 -18.01 6.53
N THR A 321 -2.77 -16.88 7.18
CA THR A 321 -3.36 -15.68 6.57
C THR A 321 -2.36 -14.54 6.61
N ILE A 322 -2.11 -13.91 5.46
CA ILE A 322 -1.23 -12.74 5.37
C ILE A 322 -1.94 -11.68 4.55
N ARG A 323 -2.05 -10.46 5.10
CA ARG A 323 -2.52 -9.29 4.38
C ARG A 323 -1.38 -8.30 4.14
N GLY A 324 -1.10 -8.01 2.87
CA GLY A 324 0.01 -7.17 2.44
C GLY A 324 0.83 -7.82 1.33
N THR A 325 2.16 -7.66 1.38
CA THR A 325 3.09 -8.16 0.38
C THR A 325 4.06 -9.16 1.01
N VAL A 326 4.07 -10.39 0.51
CA VAL A 326 5.06 -11.42 0.87
C VAL A 326 6.18 -11.42 -0.15
N MET A 327 7.42 -11.40 0.32
CA MET A 327 8.60 -11.36 -0.54
C MET A 327 9.65 -12.37 -0.10
N THR A 328 10.23 -13.06 -1.07
CA THR A 328 11.50 -13.77 -0.88
C THR A 328 12.61 -13.03 -1.63
N ALA A 329 13.85 -13.11 -1.13
CA ALA A 329 15.04 -12.60 -1.80
C ALA A 329 16.29 -13.38 -1.36
N GLY A 330 17.41 -13.14 -2.05
CA GLY A 330 18.72 -13.69 -1.67
C GLY A 330 19.19 -14.82 -2.58
N SER A 331 20.47 -15.19 -2.43
CA SER A 331 21.20 -16.03 -3.39
C SER A 331 21.09 -17.54 -3.17
N SER A 332 20.30 -17.99 -2.19
CA SER A 332 20.15 -19.43 -1.87
C SER A 332 18.67 -19.81 -1.96
N ASN A 333 18.22 -20.10 -3.18
CA ASN A 333 16.89 -20.61 -3.54
C ASN A 333 15.75 -19.90 -2.80
N PRO A 334 15.48 -18.62 -3.11
CA PRO A 334 14.44 -17.82 -2.46
C PRO A 334 13.03 -18.23 -2.92
N ASP A 335 12.69 -19.50 -2.74
CA ASP A 335 11.46 -20.10 -3.23
C ASP A 335 10.31 -19.89 -2.24
N ILE A 336 9.09 -19.89 -2.75
CA ILE A 336 7.87 -19.97 -1.94
C ILE A 336 7.24 -21.34 -2.16
N HIS A 337 7.17 -22.15 -1.11
CA HIS A 337 6.45 -23.42 -1.14
C HIS A 337 5.17 -23.34 -0.33
N VAL A 338 4.08 -23.85 -0.90
CA VAL A 338 2.79 -23.96 -0.21
C VAL A 338 2.46 -25.45 -0.07
N TYR A 339 2.26 -25.91 1.17
CA TYR A 339 1.98 -27.32 1.49
C TYR A 339 0.61 -27.54 2.13
N GLY A 340 0.03 -26.51 2.74
CA GLY A 340 -1.12 -26.66 3.63
C GLY A 340 -2.45 -26.20 3.03
N ALA A 341 -3.51 -26.48 3.78
CA ALA A 341 -4.85 -25.96 3.51
C ALA A 341 -5.09 -24.61 4.22
N ASN A 342 -6.08 -23.85 3.73
CA ASN A 342 -6.49 -22.56 4.30
C ASN A 342 -5.39 -21.48 4.25
N VAL A 343 -4.54 -21.51 3.22
CA VAL A 343 -3.56 -20.44 2.99
C VAL A 343 -4.26 -19.28 2.28
N ARG A 344 -4.28 -18.10 2.90
CA ARG A 344 -4.96 -16.90 2.40
C ARG A 344 -3.98 -15.74 2.30
N LEU A 345 -3.71 -15.29 1.08
CA LEU A 345 -2.83 -14.16 0.82
C LEU A 345 -3.66 -13.03 0.21
N LEU A 346 -3.79 -11.93 0.95
CA LEU A 346 -4.68 -10.83 0.64
C LEU A 346 -3.87 -9.55 0.40
N PRO A 347 -4.23 -8.72 -0.59
CA PRO A 347 -3.55 -7.46 -0.80
C PRO A 347 -3.97 -6.43 0.25
N LEU A 348 -3.16 -5.37 0.37
CA LEU A 348 -3.54 -4.17 1.08
C LEU A 348 -3.95 -3.07 0.09
N ASP A 349 -5.16 -2.53 0.25
CA ASP A 349 -5.60 -1.33 -0.45
C ASP A 349 -4.91 -0.10 0.16
N LEU A 350 -4.14 0.61 -0.66
CA LEU A 350 -3.54 1.88 -0.32
C LEU A 350 -4.44 3.04 -0.76
N PRO A 351 -4.26 4.25 -0.19
CA PRO A 351 -4.98 5.43 -0.62
C PRO A 351 -4.96 5.62 -2.14
N PRO A 352 -6.12 5.82 -2.79
CA PRO A 352 -6.16 6.05 -4.23
C PRO A 352 -5.48 7.37 -4.57
N LEU A 353 -5.09 7.52 -5.84
CA LEU A 353 -4.69 8.82 -6.36
C LEU A 353 -5.91 9.75 -6.42
N GLU A 354 -5.74 10.96 -5.93
CA GLU A 354 -6.65 12.07 -6.15
C GLU A 354 -6.53 12.51 -7.61
N ASP A 355 -7.43 11.99 -8.43
CA ASP A 355 -7.66 12.45 -9.78
C ASP A 355 -8.93 13.29 -9.79
N LEU A 356 -8.77 14.60 -10.01
CA LEU A 356 -9.89 15.56 -10.08
C LEU A 356 -10.80 15.34 -11.30
N THR A 357 -10.40 14.46 -12.23
CA THR A 357 -11.10 14.17 -13.48
C THR A 357 -11.69 12.76 -13.56
N ALA A 358 -11.30 11.85 -12.66
CA ALA A 358 -11.81 10.49 -12.65
C ALA A 358 -13.16 10.36 -11.93
N THR A 359 -14.08 9.60 -12.52
CA THR A 359 -15.41 9.31 -11.95
C THR A 359 -15.38 8.23 -10.86
N ALA A 360 -14.28 7.49 -10.71
CA ALA A 360 -14.11 6.48 -9.67
C ALA A 360 -12.64 6.42 -9.21
N GLN A 361 -12.44 6.35 -7.90
CA GLN A 361 -11.12 6.12 -7.30
C GLN A 361 -10.75 4.64 -7.44
N ARG A 362 -9.60 4.39 -8.07
CA ARG A 362 -9.03 3.03 -8.20
C ARG A 362 -8.08 2.79 -7.02
N PRO A 363 -8.28 1.73 -6.22
CA PRO A 363 -7.35 1.42 -5.14
C PRO A 363 -5.97 1.10 -5.71
N VAL A 364 -4.94 1.56 -5.02
CA VAL A 364 -3.55 1.23 -5.34
C VAL A 364 -3.17 -0.01 -4.54
N ARG A 365 -2.61 -1.01 -5.20
CA ARG A 365 -2.12 -2.24 -4.55
C ARG A 365 -0.68 -2.52 -4.94
N LEU A 366 0.11 -2.98 -3.97
CA LEU A 366 1.39 -3.63 -4.25
C LEU A 366 1.15 -5.08 -4.69
N PRO A 367 2.16 -5.77 -5.27
CA PRO A 367 2.08 -7.21 -5.44
C PRO A 367 1.80 -7.88 -4.10
N THR A 368 0.91 -8.88 -4.10
CA THR A 368 0.65 -9.69 -2.91
C THR A 368 1.79 -10.66 -2.67
N ILE A 369 2.40 -11.14 -3.74
CA ILE A 369 3.54 -12.06 -3.70
C ILE A 369 4.60 -11.57 -4.68
N VAL A 370 5.85 -11.56 -4.22
CA VAL A 370 7.04 -11.44 -5.05
C VAL A 370 8.00 -12.57 -4.67
N SER A 371 8.03 -13.63 -5.47
CA SER A 371 9.07 -14.66 -5.34
C SER A 371 10.29 -14.25 -6.17
N ALA A 372 11.47 -14.26 -5.56
CA ALA A 372 12.73 -13.98 -6.26
C ALA A 372 13.25 -15.15 -7.09
N ASP A 373 12.66 -16.34 -6.96
CA ASP A 373 12.97 -17.54 -7.74
C ASP A 373 11.68 -18.29 -8.02
N ASP A 374 11.41 -19.40 -7.34
CA ASP A 374 10.25 -20.25 -7.63
C ASP A 374 9.04 -20.00 -6.71
N MET A 375 7.86 -20.40 -7.19
CA MET A 375 6.68 -20.59 -6.37
C MET A 375 6.06 -21.96 -6.69
N THR A 376 5.98 -22.84 -5.70
CA THR A 376 5.46 -24.20 -5.86
C THR A 376 4.28 -24.46 -4.92
N PHE A 377 3.19 -24.97 -5.48
CA PHE A 377 2.09 -25.54 -4.72
C PHE A 377 2.21 -27.05 -4.69
N HIS A 378 2.41 -27.61 -3.50
CA HIS A 378 2.55 -29.04 -3.26
C HIS A 378 1.19 -29.73 -3.07
N ASP A 379 1.21 -31.05 -2.90
CA ASP A 379 0.03 -31.86 -2.58
C ASP A 379 -0.77 -31.29 -1.38
N ALA A 380 -2.09 -31.47 -1.42
CA ALA A 380 -3.07 -30.95 -0.47
C ALA A 380 -3.14 -29.41 -0.31
N SER A 381 -2.47 -28.64 -1.18
CA SER A 381 -2.55 -27.18 -1.17
C SER A 381 -3.96 -26.67 -1.42
N ARG A 382 -4.52 -25.94 -0.44
CA ARG A 382 -5.79 -25.23 -0.59
C ARG A 382 -5.61 -23.76 -0.29
N SER A 383 -5.49 -22.97 -1.35
CA SER A 383 -4.99 -21.60 -1.28
C SER A 383 -5.91 -20.62 -1.99
N THR A 384 -6.14 -19.47 -1.35
CA THR A 384 -6.78 -18.31 -1.98
C THR A 384 -5.80 -17.15 -1.97
N ILE A 385 -5.49 -16.65 -3.16
CA ILE A 385 -4.59 -15.51 -3.34
C ILE A 385 -5.38 -14.42 -4.06
N GLU A 386 -5.36 -13.22 -3.51
CA GLU A 386 -5.93 -12.04 -4.16
C GLU A 386 -4.81 -11.07 -4.52
N GLY A 387 -4.93 -10.34 -5.62
CA GLY A 387 -3.94 -9.36 -6.06
C GLY A 387 -2.98 -9.87 -7.14
N LEU A 388 -1.79 -9.26 -7.20
CA LEU A 388 -0.76 -9.57 -8.19
C LEU A 388 0.28 -10.52 -7.59
N VAL A 389 0.48 -11.66 -8.24
CA VAL A 389 1.51 -12.66 -7.95
C VAL A 389 2.63 -12.50 -8.97
N MET A 390 3.84 -12.25 -8.48
CA MET A 390 5.03 -12.14 -9.31
C MET A 390 6.02 -13.21 -8.90
N VAL A 391 6.44 -14.02 -9.86
CA VAL A 391 7.41 -15.09 -9.69
C VAL A 391 8.54 -14.85 -10.68
N ALA A 392 9.77 -14.84 -10.20
CA ALA A 392 10.92 -14.60 -11.07
C ALA A 392 11.08 -15.79 -12.02
N ASP A 393 11.15 -17.01 -11.52
CA ASP A 393 11.44 -18.17 -12.35
C ASP A 393 10.20 -19.07 -12.55
N ASN A 394 10.07 -20.16 -11.80
CA ASN A 394 9.04 -21.18 -12.04
C ASN A 394 7.81 -20.96 -11.17
N PHE A 395 6.65 -20.77 -11.81
CA PHE A 395 5.34 -20.97 -11.18
C PHE A 395 4.90 -22.41 -11.41
N ASN A 396 4.99 -23.24 -10.36
CA ASN A 396 4.72 -24.67 -10.42
C ASN A 396 3.54 -25.08 -9.53
N ILE A 397 2.73 -26.01 -10.02
CA ILE A 397 1.74 -26.74 -9.23
C ILE A 397 1.98 -28.23 -9.42
N ASP A 398 2.43 -28.91 -8.37
CA ASP A 398 2.84 -30.32 -8.41
C ASP A 398 1.66 -31.27 -8.68
N GLU A 399 1.99 -32.47 -9.16
CA GLU A 399 1.03 -33.56 -9.34
C GLU A 399 0.39 -33.94 -7.99
N ALA A 400 -0.94 -33.93 -7.95
CA ALA A 400 -1.71 -34.26 -6.76
C ALA A 400 -3.13 -34.73 -7.13
N PRO A 401 -3.84 -35.42 -6.21
CA PRO A 401 -5.24 -35.76 -6.41
C PRO A 401 -6.09 -34.50 -6.62
N GLN A 402 -6.98 -34.54 -7.62
CA GLN A 402 -7.89 -33.41 -7.89
C GLN A 402 -8.82 -33.11 -6.70
N SER A 403 -9.13 -34.09 -5.85
CA SER A 403 -9.93 -33.89 -4.64
C SER A 403 -9.26 -32.99 -3.60
N ASP A 404 -7.93 -32.95 -3.60
CA ASP A 404 -7.14 -32.48 -2.46
C ASP A 404 -6.56 -31.08 -2.68
N THR A 405 -6.27 -30.74 -3.94
CA THR A 405 -5.74 -29.42 -4.34
C THR A 405 -6.83 -28.48 -4.83
N SER A 406 -6.87 -27.26 -4.29
CA SER A 406 -7.77 -26.19 -4.73
C SER A 406 -7.05 -24.84 -4.65
N ILE A 407 -6.79 -24.21 -5.79
CA ILE A 407 -6.02 -22.97 -5.85
C ILE A 407 -6.88 -21.93 -6.57
N SER A 408 -7.20 -20.83 -5.89
CA SER A 408 -7.95 -19.72 -6.46
C SER A 408 -7.10 -18.45 -6.39
N ILE A 409 -6.65 -17.97 -7.55
CA ILE A 409 -5.99 -16.67 -7.69
C ILE A 409 -6.97 -15.68 -8.30
N ARG A 410 -7.30 -14.63 -7.56
CA ARG A 410 -8.11 -13.50 -8.05
C ARG A 410 -7.22 -12.28 -8.20
N GLY A 411 -6.84 -11.98 -9.44
CA GLY A 411 -6.01 -10.86 -9.81
C GLY A 411 -5.14 -11.23 -10.98
N LYS A 412 -3.81 -11.11 -10.82
CA LYS A 412 -2.86 -11.25 -11.93
C LYS A 412 -1.70 -12.15 -11.55
N VAL A 413 -1.16 -12.89 -12.50
CA VAL A 413 0.04 -13.71 -12.33
C VAL A 413 1.07 -13.37 -13.39
N ALA A 414 2.32 -13.19 -12.98
CA ALA A 414 3.47 -13.06 -13.86
C ALA A 414 4.58 -14.02 -13.44
N ALA A 415 5.03 -14.84 -14.38
CA ALA A 415 6.11 -15.83 -14.18
C ALA A 415 6.97 -15.95 -15.45
N LYS A 416 8.20 -16.46 -15.34
CA LYS A 416 9.02 -16.77 -16.52
C LYS A 416 8.66 -18.15 -17.04
N ASP A 417 8.71 -19.14 -16.17
CA ASP A 417 8.40 -20.53 -16.46
C ASP A 417 7.09 -20.91 -15.77
N VAL A 418 6.28 -21.72 -16.44
CA VAL A 418 4.97 -22.13 -15.93
C VAL A 418 4.79 -23.62 -16.16
N ASP A 419 4.58 -24.34 -15.07
CA ASP A 419 4.21 -25.75 -15.12
C ASP A 419 3.02 -26.01 -14.21
N ILE A 420 1.90 -26.42 -14.80
CA ILE A 420 0.78 -26.98 -14.05
C ILE A 420 0.76 -28.46 -14.36
N SER A 421 1.31 -29.25 -13.43
CA SER A 421 1.39 -30.70 -13.58
C SER A 421 -0.01 -31.33 -13.63
N ARG A 422 -0.07 -32.54 -14.17
CA ARG A 422 -1.28 -33.37 -14.19
C ARG A 422 -1.85 -33.64 -12.81
N ARG A 423 -3.16 -33.93 -12.76
CA ARG A 423 -3.80 -34.48 -11.56
C ARG A 423 -3.65 -36.01 -11.58
N SER A 424 -3.38 -36.63 -10.44
CA SER A 424 -3.09 -38.07 -10.39
C SER A 424 -4.18 -38.98 -10.99
N PRO A 425 -5.51 -38.67 -10.94
CA PRO A 425 -6.52 -39.48 -11.64
C PRO A 425 -6.38 -39.44 -13.17
N TRP A 426 -5.86 -38.33 -13.70
CA TRP A 426 -5.66 -38.09 -15.13
C TRP A 426 -4.34 -38.69 -15.64
N ASN A 427 -3.45 -39.11 -14.74
CA ASN A 427 -2.19 -39.75 -15.09
C ASN A 427 -2.44 -41.22 -15.51
N GLN A 428 -2.82 -41.40 -16.78
CA GLN A 428 -3.09 -42.72 -17.38
C GLN A 428 -2.12 -43.00 -18.53
N LEU A 429 -2.00 -44.29 -18.87
CA LEU A 429 -1.22 -44.72 -20.03
C LEU A 429 -1.94 -44.36 -21.33
N ARG A 430 -1.20 -44.08 -22.41
CA ARG A 430 -1.76 -43.81 -23.75
C ARG A 430 -2.80 -44.84 -24.20
N LEU A 431 -2.49 -46.13 -24.03
CA LEU A 431 -3.42 -47.22 -24.40
C LEU A 431 -4.77 -47.10 -23.66
N TRP A 432 -4.76 -46.65 -22.40
CA TRP A 432 -5.99 -46.47 -21.64
C TRP A 432 -6.86 -45.36 -22.23
N TRP A 433 -6.24 -44.23 -22.61
CA TRP A 433 -6.91 -43.11 -23.28
C TRP A 433 -7.51 -43.52 -24.62
N ASP A 434 -6.77 -44.25 -25.45
CA ASP A 434 -7.26 -44.71 -26.74
C ASP A 434 -8.44 -45.70 -26.59
N ILE A 435 -8.40 -46.58 -25.58
CA ILE A 435 -9.54 -47.47 -25.26
C ILE A 435 -10.76 -46.63 -24.85
N GLN A 436 -10.58 -45.69 -23.93
CA GLN A 436 -11.66 -44.83 -23.46
C GLN A 436 -12.29 -44.02 -24.60
N PHE A 437 -11.46 -43.46 -25.47
CA PHE A 437 -11.92 -42.70 -26.62
C PHE A 437 -12.69 -43.57 -27.63
N ASN A 438 -12.22 -44.78 -27.92
CA ASN A 438 -12.95 -45.72 -28.78
C ASN A 438 -14.32 -46.12 -28.19
N LEU A 439 -14.40 -46.30 -26.86
CA LEU A 439 -15.68 -46.54 -26.18
C LEU A 439 -16.61 -45.33 -26.28
N PHE A 440 -16.07 -44.11 -26.13
CA PHE A 440 -16.81 -42.88 -26.37
C PHE A 440 -17.34 -42.79 -27.81
N LEU A 441 -16.53 -43.10 -28.83
CA LEU A 441 -16.96 -43.06 -30.23
C LEU A 441 -18.04 -44.12 -30.53
N ALA A 442 -17.90 -45.33 -29.98
CA ALA A 442 -18.87 -46.39 -30.16
C ALA A 442 -20.26 -46.03 -29.59
N GLN A 443 -20.31 -45.28 -28.48
CA GLN A 443 -21.56 -44.81 -27.91
C GLN A 443 -22.07 -43.51 -28.55
N TYR A 444 -21.18 -42.63 -29.01
CA TYR A 444 -21.51 -41.32 -29.56
C TYR A 444 -22.43 -41.42 -30.79
N GLN A 445 -22.29 -42.49 -31.56
CA GLN A 445 -23.11 -42.76 -32.74
C GLN A 445 -24.53 -43.28 -32.42
N ASN A 446 -24.81 -43.63 -31.16
CA ASN A 446 -26.10 -44.18 -30.76
C ASN A 446 -27.09 -43.09 -30.33
N ALA A 447 -28.38 -43.32 -30.56
CA ALA A 447 -29.44 -42.45 -30.05
C ALA A 447 -29.38 -42.40 -28.51
N GLY A 448 -29.23 -41.19 -27.94
CA GLY A 448 -29.09 -40.99 -26.50
C GLY A 448 -27.67 -41.12 -25.95
N GLY A 449 -26.66 -41.23 -26.82
CA GLY A 449 -25.25 -41.16 -26.44
C GLY A 449 -24.86 -39.84 -25.78
N ILE A 450 -23.81 -39.86 -24.97
CA ILE A 450 -23.19 -38.68 -24.38
C ILE A 450 -22.47 -37.92 -25.50
N PRO A 451 -22.80 -36.63 -25.73
CA PRO A 451 -22.36 -35.92 -26.93
C PRO A 451 -20.92 -35.40 -26.85
N THR A 452 -20.31 -35.33 -25.67
CA THR A 452 -19.00 -34.72 -25.46
C THR A 452 -18.09 -35.63 -24.65
N PHE A 453 -16.84 -35.77 -25.09
CA PHE A 453 -15.87 -36.65 -24.44
C PHE A 453 -15.56 -36.27 -22.96
N PRO A 454 -15.44 -34.99 -22.56
CA PRO A 454 -15.24 -34.64 -21.14
C PRO A 454 -16.36 -35.14 -20.21
N ILE A 455 -17.63 -35.03 -20.62
CA ILE A 455 -18.76 -35.54 -19.82
C ILE A 455 -18.77 -37.07 -19.78
N TRP A 456 -18.36 -37.72 -20.87
CA TRP A 456 -18.22 -39.17 -20.90
C TRP A 456 -17.17 -39.63 -19.88
N LEU A 457 -16.01 -38.96 -19.83
CA LEU A 457 -14.95 -39.22 -18.86
C LEU A 457 -15.43 -38.98 -17.42
N GLN A 458 -16.18 -37.91 -17.18
CA GLN A 458 -16.77 -37.63 -15.87
C GLN A 458 -17.71 -38.76 -15.42
N LYS A 459 -18.63 -39.19 -16.30
CA LYS A 459 -19.67 -40.16 -15.96
C LYS A 459 -19.16 -41.59 -15.86
N HIS A 460 -18.21 -41.99 -16.70
CA HIS A 460 -17.76 -43.38 -16.82
C HIS A 460 -16.39 -43.66 -16.21
N CYS A 461 -15.53 -42.64 -16.09
CA CYS A 461 -14.17 -42.78 -15.55
C CYS A 461 -13.99 -42.02 -14.22
N GLY A 462 -14.97 -41.22 -13.79
CA GLY A 462 -14.86 -40.39 -12.58
C GLY A 462 -13.87 -39.23 -12.72
N LEU A 463 -13.49 -38.88 -13.95
CA LEU A 463 -12.56 -37.78 -14.23
C LEU A 463 -13.35 -36.48 -14.37
N ASP A 464 -13.28 -35.64 -13.34
CA ASP A 464 -14.06 -34.42 -13.27
C ASP A 464 -13.41 -33.29 -14.09
N PRO A 465 -14.02 -32.79 -15.18
CA PRO A 465 -13.45 -31.72 -15.99
C PRO A 465 -13.49 -30.35 -15.30
N GLU A 466 -14.20 -30.19 -14.18
CA GLU A 466 -14.31 -28.92 -13.48
C GLU A 466 -12.95 -28.48 -12.89
N PRO A 467 -12.43 -27.30 -13.28
CA PRO A 467 -11.14 -26.82 -12.82
C PRO A 467 -11.23 -26.36 -11.36
N ARG A 468 -10.36 -26.92 -10.52
CA ARG A 468 -10.16 -26.49 -9.12
C ARG A 468 -8.99 -25.53 -8.94
N MET A 469 -8.27 -25.28 -10.03
CA MET A 469 -7.20 -24.31 -10.14
C MET A 469 -7.68 -23.20 -11.07
N VAL A 470 -7.98 -22.04 -10.51
CA VAL A 470 -8.58 -20.93 -11.24
C VAL A 470 -7.78 -19.66 -11.01
N ILE A 471 -7.28 -19.07 -12.09
CA ILE A 471 -6.72 -17.72 -12.11
C ILE A 471 -7.72 -16.84 -12.84
N ARG A 472 -8.20 -15.77 -12.22
CA ARG A 472 -9.18 -14.86 -12.82
C ARG A 472 -8.87 -13.42 -12.47
N PRO A 473 -9.27 -12.43 -13.30
CA PRO A 473 -9.00 -11.02 -13.01
C PRO A 473 -9.71 -10.56 -11.74
N ASP A 474 -9.29 -9.42 -11.21
CA ASP A 474 -10.01 -8.72 -10.16
C ASP A 474 -11.43 -8.32 -10.63
N ASP A 475 -12.39 -8.36 -9.71
CA ASP A 475 -13.76 -7.88 -9.96
C ASP A 475 -13.83 -6.34 -10.07
N LYS A 476 -12.75 -5.66 -9.67
CA LYS A 476 -12.62 -4.20 -9.65
C LYS A 476 -11.41 -3.78 -10.47
N GLU A 477 -11.45 -2.58 -11.02
CA GLU A 477 -10.26 -2.00 -11.63
C GLU A 477 -9.26 -1.59 -10.54
N ILE A 478 -8.12 -2.28 -10.50
CA ILE A 478 -7.04 -2.08 -9.53
C ILE A 478 -5.86 -1.40 -10.22
N LEU A 479 -5.24 -0.42 -9.56
CA LEU A 479 -3.96 0.14 -9.98
C LEU A 479 -2.81 -0.58 -9.26
N TYR A 480 -2.26 -1.61 -9.91
CA TYR A 480 -1.07 -2.29 -9.40
C TYR A 480 0.17 -1.41 -9.52
N HIS A 481 0.91 -1.28 -8.43
CA HIS A 481 2.12 -0.49 -8.36
C HIS A 481 3.30 -1.31 -7.87
N TRP A 482 4.44 -1.12 -8.52
CA TRP A 482 5.71 -1.71 -8.12
C TRP A 482 6.41 -0.83 -7.10
N GLN A 483 6.73 -1.37 -5.93
CA GLN A 483 7.55 -0.67 -4.96
C GLN A 483 9.03 -0.97 -5.23
N ASN A 484 9.80 0.05 -5.59
CA ASN A 484 11.26 0.00 -5.44
C ASN A 484 11.59 0.57 -4.05
N ALA A 485 12.21 -0.17 -3.15
CA ALA A 485 12.50 0.32 -1.79
C ALA A 485 13.34 1.61 -1.73
N ASN A 486 14.07 1.93 -2.80
CA ASN A 486 14.83 3.19 -2.92
C ASN A 486 13.93 4.39 -3.25
N ASN A 487 12.74 4.14 -3.80
CA ASN A 487 11.79 5.17 -4.18
C ASN A 487 10.54 5.09 -3.29
N PRO A 488 10.03 6.23 -2.82
CA PRO A 488 8.74 6.24 -2.13
C PRO A 488 7.60 5.91 -3.10
N ILE A 489 6.50 5.34 -2.58
CA ILE A 489 5.31 5.00 -3.37
C ILE A 489 4.68 6.24 -4.00
N TYR A 490 4.35 7.24 -3.18
CA TYR A 490 3.76 8.49 -3.61
C TYR A 490 4.84 9.54 -3.82
N VAL A 491 4.78 10.23 -4.95
CA VAL A 491 5.75 11.26 -5.33
C VAL A 491 5.03 12.56 -5.68
N PRO A 492 5.73 13.71 -5.65
CA PRO A 492 5.18 14.97 -6.12
C PRO A 492 4.61 14.87 -7.54
N HIS A 493 3.40 15.40 -7.75
CA HIS A 493 2.83 15.52 -9.10
C HIS A 493 3.47 16.72 -9.81
N PRO A 494 3.78 16.65 -11.13
CA PRO A 494 4.39 17.76 -11.87
C PRO A 494 3.65 19.11 -11.71
N ASP A 495 2.32 19.06 -11.62
CA ASP A 495 1.47 20.25 -11.44
C ASP A 495 1.48 20.84 -10.01
N ASP A 496 2.10 20.16 -9.04
CA ASP A 496 2.24 20.65 -7.66
C ASP A 496 3.48 21.56 -7.49
N ALA A 497 4.01 22.11 -8.58
CA ALA A 497 5.05 23.13 -8.52
C ALA A 497 4.47 24.47 -8.05
N SER A 498 5.05 25.03 -6.99
CA SER A 498 4.64 26.36 -6.53
C SER A 498 5.20 27.45 -7.47
N PRO A 499 4.51 28.61 -7.61
CA PRO A 499 5.07 29.76 -8.33
C PRO A 499 6.42 30.26 -7.78
N LEU A 500 6.76 29.88 -6.54
CA LEU A 500 7.97 30.29 -5.85
C LEU A 500 9.16 29.36 -6.13
N GLU A 501 8.90 28.11 -6.51
CA GLU A 501 9.92 27.16 -6.98
C GLU A 501 9.45 26.54 -8.31
N PRO A 502 9.44 27.30 -9.42
CA PRO A 502 9.02 26.79 -10.71
C PRO A 502 9.82 25.55 -11.11
N GLY A 503 9.14 24.50 -11.56
CA GLY A 503 9.75 23.24 -12.00
C GLY A 503 10.23 22.31 -10.86
N LYS A 504 9.93 22.64 -9.59
CA LYS A 504 10.22 21.77 -8.43
C LYS A 504 8.92 21.40 -7.70
N PRO A 505 8.22 20.34 -8.13
CA PRO A 505 6.97 19.95 -7.50
C PRO A 505 7.18 19.47 -6.06
N GLY A 506 6.24 19.78 -5.19
CA GLY A 506 6.19 19.28 -3.81
C GLY A 506 5.03 18.31 -3.57
N LEU A 507 4.93 17.76 -2.36
CA LEU A 507 3.79 16.93 -1.96
C LEU A 507 2.58 17.81 -1.64
N ARG A 508 1.37 17.28 -1.88
CA ARG A 508 0.11 17.93 -1.54
C ARG A 508 -0.37 17.49 -0.16
N TRP A 509 -0.87 18.45 0.62
CA TRP A 509 -1.27 18.24 2.01
C TRP A 509 -2.62 18.90 2.29
N GLU A 510 -3.45 18.22 3.08
CA GLU A 510 -4.72 18.72 3.61
C GLU A 510 -4.58 18.95 5.12
N LEU A 511 -5.06 20.10 5.61
CA LEU A 511 -5.09 20.39 7.05
C LEU A 511 -6.30 19.71 7.69
N LEU A 512 -6.07 18.78 8.61
CA LEU A 512 -7.12 18.05 9.31
C LEU A 512 -7.49 18.67 10.65
N ASP A 513 -6.48 19.15 11.39
CA ASP A 513 -6.67 19.66 12.74
C ASP A 513 -5.72 20.82 13.03
N TRP A 514 -6.19 21.76 13.85
CA TRP A 514 -5.45 22.92 14.33
C TRP A 514 -5.84 23.20 15.78
N VAL A 515 -4.86 23.15 16.67
CA VAL A 515 -5.03 23.46 18.09
C VAL A 515 -4.06 24.58 18.48
N ASP A 516 -4.65 25.67 18.95
CA ASP A 516 -3.92 26.81 19.47
C ASP A 516 -3.65 26.61 20.97
N ASN A 517 -2.38 26.64 21.38
CA ASN A 517 -1.91 26.38 22.74
C ASN A 517 -2.41 25.03 23.32
N PRO A 518 -1.99 23.89 22.73
CA PRO A 518 -2.38 22.57 23.21
C PRO A 518 -1.94 22.38 24.68
N GLN A 519 -2.81 21.77 25.50
CA GLN A 519 -2.42 21.36 26.84
C GLN A 519 -1.38 20.25 26.75
N SER A 520 -0.29 20.41 27.50
CA SER A 520 0.85 19.48 27.56
C SER A 520 0.47 18.12 28.11
#